data_AF-A0A8T0DFW2-F1
#
_entry.id   AF-A0A8T0DFW2-F1
#
_cell.length_a   1.000
_cell.length_b   1.000
_cell.length_c   1.000
_cell.angle_alpha   90.00
_cell.angle_beta   90.00
_cell.angle_gamma   90.00
#
_symmetry.space_group_name_H-M   'P 1'
#
loop_
_entity.id
_entity.type
_entity.pdbx_description
1 polymer ?
#
loop_
_entity_poly.entity_id
_entity_poly.type
_entity_poly.pdbx_seq_one_letter_code
_entity_poly.pdbx_strand_id
1 'polypeptide(L)'
;MVDKAFLFDVASKIYLATDSSVVDMQTYELCCDMIDVVVDVASIYTPHLDLIDPPFSEQTGATIMLNNDTILYLRGINQYMALACLMHEESMEKMGLIEYNFQIIKEGLQKMLEVSQQRAQNEHATVLAQYYHSQQQHAQTIAHTMDPGELSDVACEDDENQLLSNPTKGHFGQFN
;
A
#
# COMPACT_ATOMS: atom_id res chain seq x y z
N MET A 1 25.59 2.93 -14.95
CA MET A 1 25.19 2.20 -13.73
C MET A 1 23.95 2.89 -13.18
N VAL A 2 23.22 2.32 -12.21
CA VAL A 2 22.18 3.10 -11.51
C VAL A 2 22.90 4.07 -10.58
N ASP A 3 22.61 5.36 -10.72
CA ASP A 3 23.30 6.43 -10.03
C ASP A 3 22.52 6.87 -8.78
N LYS A 4 21.18 6.83 -8.86
CA LYS A 4 20.29 7.13 -7.73
C LYS A 4 19.01 6.30 -7.80
N ALA A 5 18.47 5.92 -6.64
CA ALA A 5 17.21 5.19 -6.55
C ALA A 5 16.33 5.69 -5.39
N PHE A 6 15.04 5.79 -5.65
CA PHE A 6 14.01 6.18 -4.68
C PHE A 6 12.83 5.23 -4.75
N LEU A 7 12.34 4.84 -3.58
CA LEU A 7 11.07 4.14 -3.43
C LEU A 7 10.02 5.16 -2.99
N PHE A 8 9.16 5.58 -3.91
CA PHE A 8 8.16 6.62 -3.71
C PHE A 8 6.81 6.05 -3.30
N ASP A 9 6.10 6.78 -2.43
CA ASP A 9 4.64 6.82 -2.43
C ASP A 9 4.18 7.74 -3.57
N VAL A 10 3.40 7.18 -4.50
CA VAL A 10 3.03 7.83 -5.78
C VAL A 10 2.09 9.03 -5.58
N ALA A 11 1.22 8.98 -4.57
CA ALA A 11 0.21 10.01 -4.35
C ALA A 11 0.80 11.23 -3.62
N SER A 12 1.58 10.98 -2.57
CA SER A 12 2.17 12.03 -1.73
C SER A 12 3.52 12.55 -2.22
N LYS A 13 4.16 11.83 -3.16
CA LYS A 13 5.54 12.06 -3.62
C LYS A 13 6.60 11.91 -2.52
N ILE A 14 6.23 11.40 -1.35
CA ILE A 14 7.19 11.12 -0.27
C ILE A 14 7.99 9.88 -0.64
N TYR A 15 9.32 9.97 -0.66
CA TYR A 15 10.14 8.77 -0.74
C TYR A 15 10.19 8.06 0.62
N LEU A 16 9.84 6.77 0.61
CA LEU A 16 9.85 5.90 1.78
C LEU A 16 11.24 5.34 2.07
N ALA A 17 12.04 5.15 1.01
CA ALA A 17 13.42 4.73 1.10
C ALA A 17 14.23 5.26 -0.09
N THR A 18 15.54 5.36 0.08
CA THR A 18 16.49 5.71 -0.98
C THR A 18 17.81 4.99 -0.72
N ASP A 19 18.65 4.87 -1.75
CA ASP A 19 19.99 4.34 -1.61
C ASP A 19 20.91 5.26 -0.77
N SER A 20 22.12 4.81 -0.47
CA SER A 20 23.04 5.49 0.45
C SER A 20 23.69 6.77 -0.10
N SER A 21 23.56 7.05 -1.40
CA SER A 21 24.07 8.31 -1.96
C SER A 21 23.28 9.52 -1.45
N VAL A 22 23.95 10.68 -1.40
CA VAL A 22 23.32 11.93 -0.96
C VAL A 22 22.14 12.28 -1.86
N VAL A 23 21.03 12.70 -1.25
CA VAL A 23 19.85 13.15 -1.99
C VAL A 23 20.06 14.58 -2.44
N ASP A 24 20.09 14.78 -3.74
CA ASP A 24 20.01 16.09 -4.37
C ASP A 24 18.54 16.48 -4.58
N MET A 25 18.21 17.73 -4.27
CA MET A 25 16.82 18.21 -4.31
C MET A 25 16.30 18.29 -5.75
N GLN A 26 17.16 18.68 -6.71
CA GLN A 26 16.74 18.76 -8.11
C GLN A 26 16.44 17.38 -8.67
N THR A 27 17.24 16.39 -8.28
CA THR A 27 17.01 14.98 -8.60
C THR A 27 15.69 14.46 -8.01
N TYR A 28 15.34 14.85 -6.78
CA TYR A 28 14.06 14.51 -6.17
C TYR A 28 12.88 15.16 -6.91
N GLU A 29 12.96 16.45 -7.23
CA GLU A 29 11.94 17.19 -7.98
C GLU A 29 11.72 16.58 -9.36
N LEU A 30 12.79 16.26 -10.08
CA LEU A 30 12.72 15.62 -11.39
C LEU A 30 12.03 14.25 -11.36
N CYS A 31 12.25 13.46 -10.30
CA CYS A 31 11.52 12.20 -10.09
C CYS A 31 10.03 12.44 -9.82
N CYS A 32 9.68 13.50 -9.08
CA CYS A 32 8.28 13.86 -8.84
C CYS A 32 7.58 14.22 -10.15
N ASP A 33 8.20 15.07 -10.97
CA ASP A 33 7.71 15.45 -12.30
C ASP A 33 7.55 14.22 -13.21
N MET A 34 8.50 13.26 -13.15
CA MET A 34 8.36 11.98 -13.87
C MET A 34 7.11 11.22 -13.43
N ILE A 35 6.84 11.10 -12.13
CA ILE A 35 5.67 10.38 -11.63
C ILE A 35 4.39 11.04 -12.15
N ASP A 36 4.30 12.37 -12.11
CA ASP A 36 3.12 13.10 -12.60
C ASP A 36 2.89 12.86 -14.09
N VAL A 37 3.94 12.98 -14.91
CA VAL A 37 3.85 12.67 -16.35
C VAL A 37 3.35 11.24 -16.58
N VAL A 38 3.88 10.26 -15.87
CA VAL A 38 3.49 8.86 -16.04
C VAL A 38 2.04 8.63 -15.63
N VAL A 39 1.61 9.19 -14.49
CA VAL A 39 0.24 9.05 -13.99
C VAL A 39 -0.76 9.76 -14.90
N ASP A 40 -0.45 10.98 -15.35
CA ASP A 40 -1.32 11.76 -16.23
C ASP A 40 -1.47 11.09 -17.59
N VAL A 41 -0.38 10.61 -18.19
CA VAL A 41 -0.45 9.86 -19.47
C VAL A 41 -1.25 8.57 -19.29
N ALA A 42 -1.00 7.81 -18.22
CA ALA A 42 -1.75 6.60 -17.95
C ALA A 42 -3.24 6.88 -17.72
N SER A 43 -3.61 8.00 -17.10
CA SER A 43 -5.01 8.39 -16.90
C SER A 43 -5.77 8.62 -18.21
N ILE A 44 -5.08 9.03 -19.28
CA ILE A 44 -5.68 9.28 -20.60
C ILE A 44 -5.81 7.99 -21.41
N TYR A 45 -4.79 7.12 -21.35
CA TYR A 45 -4.64 6.00 -22.28
C TYR A 45 -4.91 4.62 -21.66
N THR A 46 -4.96 4.50 -20.33
CA THR A 46 -5.38 3.24 -19.68
C THR A 46 -6.88 3.07 -19.86
N PRO A 47 -7.33 2.07 -20.62
CA PRO A 47 -8.75 1.91 -20.92
C PRO A 47 -9.53 1.60 -19.65
N HIS A 48 -10.63 2.32 -19.40
CA HIS A 48 -11.58 2.01 -18.32
C HIS A 48 -12.46 0.80 -18.66
N LEU A 49 -11.90 -0.27 -19.23
CA LEU A 49 -12.62 -1.52 -19.36
C LEU A 49 -12.72 -2.14 -17.96
N ASP A 50 -13.91 -2.01 -17.38
CA ASP A 50 -14.33 -2.56 -16.09
C ASP A 50 -13.60 -1.95 -14.87
N LEU A 51 -13.84 -0.66 -14.58
CA LEU A 51 -13.82 0.04 -13.26
C LEU A 51 -12.71 -0.24 -12.22
N ILE A 52 -11.66 -1.04 -12.50
CA ILE A 52 -10.84 -1.66 -11.46
C ILE A 52 -9.36 -1.32 -11.56
N ASP A 53 -8.85 -0.86 -12.71
CA ASP A 53 -7.44 -0.51 -12.81
C ASP A 53 -7.20 0.99 -12.54
N PRO A 54 -6.53 1.36 -11.42
CA PRO A 54 -6.10 2.73 -11.18
C PRO A 54 -5.12 3.19 -12.28
N PRO A 55 -5.01 4.51 -12.55
CA PRO A 55 -4.04 5.05 -13.51
C PRO A 55 -2.59 4.60 -13.23
N PHE A 56 -2.27 4.25 -11.98
CA PHE A 56 -1.00 3.68 -11.59
C PHE A 56 -1.21 2.29 -11.00
N SER A 57 -0.48 1.30 -11.50
CA SER A 57 -0.57 -0.09 -11.07
C SER A 57 0.82 -0.72 -10.93
N GLU A 58 0.81 -1.98 -10.49
CA GLU A 58 2.00 -2.81 -10.41
C GLU A 58 2.69 -3.05 -11.78
N GLN A 59 1.93 -2.94 -12.87
CA GLN A 59 2.42 -3.10 -14.24
C GLN A 59 2.92 -1.78 -14.84
N THR A 60 2.69 -0.65 -14.16
CA THR A 60 3.14 0.66 -14.64
C THR A 60 4.67 0.69 -14.72
N GLY A 61 5.17 1.04 -15.90
CA GLY A 61 6.60 1.24 -16.14
C GLY A 61 6.82 2.36 -17.14
N ALA A 62 7.83 3.17 -16.91
CA ALA A 62 8.25 4.22 -17.83
C ALA A 62 9.76 4.31 -17.89
N THR A 63 10.27 4.72 -19.04
CA THR A 63 11.66 5.05 -19.26
C THR A 63 11.70 6.35 -20.04
N ILE A 64 12.26 7.41 -19.45
CA ILE A 64 12.37 8.74 -20.07
C ILE A 64 13.85 9.04 -20.28
N MET A 65 14.26 9.20 -21.53
CA MET A 65 15.62 9.59 -21.90
C MET A 65 15.69 11.12 -22.03
N LEU A 66 16.62 11.73 -21.31
CA LEU A 66 16.90 13.15 -21.39
C LEU A 66 18.01 13.42 -22.43
N ASN A 67 18.20 14.68 -22.79
CA ASN A 67 19.17 15.10 -23.83
C ASN A 67 20.63 15.18 -23.35
N ASN A 68 20.91 14.69 -22.15
CA ASN A 68 22.21 14.73 -21.48
C ASN A 68 22.64 13.33 -21.01
N ASP A 69 22.28 12.29 -21.77
CA ASP A 69 22.60 10.88 -21.53
C ASP A 69 22.09 10.33 -20.17
N THR A 70 21.14 11.05 -19.54
CA THR A 70 20.48 10.65 -18.31
C THR A 70 19.15 9.98 -18.63
N ILE A 71 18.87 8.88 -17.95
CA ILE A 71 17.64 8.12 -18.07
C ILE A 71 16.93 8.09 -16.72
N LEU A 72 15.65 8.48 -16.75
CA LEU A 72 14.72 8.28 -15.66
C LEU A 72 13.98 6.96 -15.88
N TYR A 73 14.09 6.05 -14.93
CA TYR A 73 13.52 4.71 -15.01
C TYR A 73 12.52 4.52 -13.86
N LEU A 74 11.24 4.35 -14.19
CA LEU A 74 10.17 4.14 -13.23
C LEU A 74 9.58 2.75 -13.38
N ARG A 75 9.38 2.03 -12.29
CA ARG A 75 8.60 0.79 -12.26
C ARG A 75 7.71 0.71 -11.02
N GLY A 76 6.46 0.29 -11.20
CA GLY A 76 5.49 0.08 -10.12
C GLY A 76 5.81 -1.16 -9.28
N ILE A 77 5.73 -1.01 -7.96
CA ILE A 77 5.84 -2.11 -7.00
C ILE A 77 4.45 -2.65 -6.65
N ASN A 78 3.50 -1.74 -6.43
CA ASN A 78 2.07 -2.00 -6.23
C ASN A 78 1.30 -0.74 -6.69
N GLN A 79 0.00 -0.67 -6.42
CA GLN A 79 -0.85 0.46 -6.81
C GLN A 79 -0.52 1.81 -6.12
N TYR A 80 0.39 1.82 -5.14
CA TYR A 80 0.74 3.02 -4.36
C TYR A 80 2.22 3.36 -4.41
N MET A 81 3.09 2.40 -4.75
CA MET A 81 4.53 2.53 -4.61
C MET A 81 5.23 2.35 -5.96
N ALA A 82 6.21 3.22 -6.22
CA ALA A 82 7.04 3.18 -7.41
C ALA A 82 8.53 3.19 -7.05
N LEU A 83 9.32 2.40 -7.75
CA LEU A 83 10.77 2.57 -7.78
C LEU A 83 11.12 3.52 -8.93
N ALA A 84 11.73 4.65 -8.61
CA ALA A 84 12.27 5.61 -9.58
C ALA A 84 13.79 5.64 -9.47
N CYS A 85 14.47 5.45 -10.59
CA CYS A 85 15.93 5.39 -10.69
C CYS A 85 16.44 6.41 -11.71
N LEU A 86 17.58 7.01 -11.41
CA LEU A 86 18.40 7.72 -12.39
C LEU A 86 19.55 6.83 -12.80
N MET A 87 19.81 6.74 -14.10
CA MET A 87 20.93 5.99 -14.65
C MET A 87 21.46 6.63 -15.92
N HIS A 88 22.72 6.40 -16.24
CA HIS A 88 23.28 6.77 -17.54
C HIS A 88 22.80 5.88 -18.68
N GLU A 89 22.73 6.44 -19.89
CA GLU A 89 22.27 5.76 -21.12
C GLU A 89 23.03 4.46 -21.42
N GLU A 90 24.34 4.42 -21.19
CA GLU A 90 25.15 3.21 -21.34
C GLU A 90 24.62 2.02 -20.53
N SER A 91 23.88 2.26 -19.45
CA SER A 91 23.26 1.22 -18.63
C SER A 91 22.18 0.43 -19.37
N MET A 92 21.60 1.00 -20.43
CA MET A 92 20.56 0.38 -21.24
C MET A 92 21.03 -0.89 -21.95
N GLU A 93 22.33 -1.02 -22.23
CA GLU A 93 22.90 -2.26 -22.77
C GLU A 93 22.65 -3.46 -21.84
N LYS A 94 22.45 -3.21 -20.54
CA LYS A 94 22.22 -4.21 -19.50
C LYS A 94 20.77 -4.25 -19.04
N MET A 95 19.82 -3.71 -19.81
CA MET A 95 18.42 -3.58 -19.42
C MET A 95 17.81 -4.91 -18.94
N GLY A 96 18.13 -6.03 -19.59
CA GLY A 96 17.63 -7.35 -19.17
C GLY A 96 18.04 -7.75 -17.75
N LEU A 97 19.25 -7.38 -17.32
CA LEU A 97 19.72 -7.62 -15.95
C LEU A 97 19.09 -6.64 -14.96
N ILE A 98 18.87 -5.39 -15.37
CA ILE A 98 18.20 -4.36 -14.56
C ILE A 98 16.77 -4.79 -14.26
N GLU A 99 16.02 -5.22 -15.28
CA GLU A 99 14.64 -5.71 -15.15
C GLU A 99 14.58 -6.99 -14.29
N TYR A 100 15.52 -7.93 -14.48
CA TYR A 100 15.61 -9.11 -13.63
C TYR A 100 15.83 -8.74 -12.16
N ASN A 101 16.79 -7.87 -11.88
CA ASN A 101 17.05 -7.42 -10.51
C ASN A 101 15.86 -6.66 -9.92
N PHE A 102 15.18 -5.85 -10.73
CA PHE A 102 13.96 -5.15 -10.33
C PHE A 102 12.88 -6.14 -9.89
N GLN A 103 12.67 -7.23 -10.63
CA GLN A 103 11.69 -8.24 -10.26
C GLN A 103 12.00 -8.88 -8.90
N ILE A 104 13.28 -9.17 -8.61
CA ILE A 104 13.70 -9.68 -7.30
C ILE A 104 13.41 -8.67 -6.18
N ILE A 105 13.71 -7.38 -6.41
CA ILE A 105 13.43 -6.30 -5.45
C ILE A 105 11.92 -6.19 -5.19
N LYS A 106 11.13 -6.18 -6.26
CA LYS A 106 9.68 -6.06 -6.23
C LYS A 106 9.04 -7.18 -5.40
N GLU A 107 9.38 -8.43 -5.69
CA GLU A 107 8.89 -9.58 -4.93
C GLU A 107 9.31 -9.53 -3.46
N GLY A 108 10.55 -9.11 -3.17
CA GLY A 108 11.04 -8.95 -1.81
C GLY A 108 10.25 -7.90 -1.02
N LEU A 109 9.99 -6.73 -1.63
CA LEU A 109 9.22 -5.65 -1.02
C LEU A 109 7.76 -6.05 -0.80
N GLN A 110 7.11 -6.67 -1.78
CA GLN A 110 5.72 -7.13 -1.63
C GLN A 110 5.59 -8.13 -0.46
N LYS A 111 6.46 -9.13 -0.37
CA LYS A 111 6.48 -10.10 0.74
C LYS A 111 6.69 -9.43 2.10
N MET A 112 7.60 -8.44 2.17
CA MET A 112 7.86 -7.70 3.41
C MET A 112 6.63 -6.91 3.87
N LEU A 113 5.91 -6.28 2.94
CA LEU A 113 4.70 -5.51 3.22
C LEU A 113 3.57 -6.43 3.71
N GLU A 114 3.39 -7.59 3.08
CA GLU A 114 2.40 -8.61 3.50
C GLU A 114 2.62 -9.05 4.96
N VAL A 115 3.86 -9.38 5.32
CA VAL A 115 4.21 -9.79 6.70
C VAL A 115 3.93 -8.66 7.70
N SER A 116 4.23 -7.42 7.32
CA SER A 116 3.99 -6.25 8.16
C SER A 116 2.49 -6.01 8.39
N GLN A 117 1.68 -6.18 7.34
CA GLN A 117 0.23 -6.05 7.42
C GLN A 117 -0.40 -7.13 8.32
N GLN A 118 0.07 -8.39 8.18
CA GLN A 118 -0.38 -9.49 9.04
C GLN A 118 -0.08 -9.23 10.52
N ARG A 119 1.12 -8.71 10.83
CA ARG A 119 1.47 -8.35 12.22
C ARG A 119 0.54 -7.27 12.77
N ALA A 120 0.33 -6.19 12.01
CA ALA A 120 -0.58 -5.11 12.43
C ALA A 120 -2.02 -5.60 12.66
N GLN A 121 -2.52 -6.48 11.80
CA GLN A 121 -3.85 -7.10 11.95
C GLN A 121 -3.93 -7.98 13.20
N ASN A 122 -2.90 -8.79 13.46
CA ASN A 122 -2.84 -9.66 14.62
C ASN A 122 -2.78 -8.86 15.93
N GLU A 123 -2.01 -7.78 15.95
CA GLU A 123 -1.94 -6.86 17.09
C GLU A 123 -3.31 -6.21 17.35
N HIS A 124 -3.96 -5.69 16.31
CA HIS A 124 -5.29 -5.09 16.40
C HIS A 124 -6.36 -6.10 16.90
N ALA A 125 -6.35 -7.32 16.37
CA ALA A 125 -7.26 -8.38 16.80
C ALA A 125 -7.03 -8.76 18.28
N THR A 126 -5.78 -8.79 18.72
CA THR A 126 -5.41 -9.07 20.12
C THR A 126 -5.94 -7.99 21.06
N VAL A 127 -5.77 -6.71 20.69
CA VAL A 127 -6.26 -5.57 21.48
C VAL A 127 -7.79 -5.59 21.59
N LEU A 128 -8.49 -5.84 20.48
CA LEU A 128 -9.95 -5.95 20.50
C LEU A 128 -10.43 -7.10 21.39
N ALA A 129 -9.79 -8.28 21.29
CA ALA A 129 -10.14 -9.42 22.14
C ALA A 129 -9.95 -9.10 23.64
N GLN A 130 -8.88 -8.39 24.00
CA GLN A 130 -8.64 -7.94 25.38
C GLN A 130 -9.71 -6.93 25.85
N TYR A 131 -10.08 -5.98 24.98
CA TYR A 131 -11.12 -5.00 25.28
C TYR A 131 -12.47 -5.69 25.57
N TYR A 132 -12.93 -6.59 24.70
CA TYR A 132 -14.18 -7.32 24.91
C TYR A 132 -14.15 -8.20 26.17
N HIS A 133 -13.01 -8.83 26.47
CA HIS A 133 -12.85 -9.62 27.69
C HIS A 133 -12.97 -8.76 28.95
N SER A 134 -12.38 -7.55 28.95
CA SER A 134 -12.46 -6.61 30.08
C SER A 134 -13.88 -6.11 30.34
N GLN A 135 -14.66 -5.85 29.27
CA GLN A 135 -16.07 -5.42 29.41
C GLN A 135 -16.96 -6.52 30.00
N GLN A 136 -16.81 -7.78 29.57
CA GLN A 136 -17.60 -8.89 30.11
C GLN A 136 -17.35 -9.10 31.61
N GLN A 137 -16.09 -8.98 32.06
CA GLN A 137 -15.77 -9.06 33.50
C GLN A 137 -16.37 -7.89 34.30
N HIS A 138 -16.39 -6.68 33.73
CA HIS A 138 -17.02 -5.52 34.37
C HIS A 138 -18.54 -5.68 34.47
N ALA A 139 -19.21 -6.13 33.41
CA ALA A 139 -20.65 -6.41 33.41
C ALA A 139 -21.04 -7.50 34.43
N GLN A 140 -20.24 -8.55 34.56
CA GLN A 140 -20.45 -9.61 35.56
C GLN A 140 -20.25 -9.11 36.99
N THR A 141 -19.31 -8.20 37.22
CA THR A 141 -19.06 -7.61 38.55
C THR A 141 -20.19 -6.67 38.98
N ILE A 142 -20.73 -5.88 38.04
CA ILE A 142 -21.89 -4.99 38.29
C ILE A 142 -23.15 -5.81 38.56
N ALA A 143 -23.42 -6.86 37.78
CA ALA A 143 -24.55 -7.76 38.02
C ALA A 143 -24.49 -8.47 39.38
N HIS A 144 -23.29 -8.65 39.95
CA HIS A 144 -23.13 -9.29 41.26
C HIS A 144 -23.29 -8.32 42.44
N THR A 145 -23.31 -7.00 42.20
CA THR A 145 -23.36 -5.95 43.23
C THR A 145 -24.68 -5.18 43.28
N MET A 146 -25.59 -5.38 42.32
CA MET A 146 -26.95 -4.82 42.33
C MET A 146 -27.96 -5.81 42.94
N ASP A 147 -28.79 -5.32 43.87
CA ASP A 147 -29.87 -6.09 44.50
C ASP A 147 -30.96 -6.43 43.45
N PRO A 148 -31.67 -7.57 43.51
CA PRO A 148 -32.55 -8.08 42.44
C PRO A 148 -33.75 -7.20 42.04
N GLY A 149 -33.92 -6.01 42.64
CA GLY A 149 -35.08 -5.14 42.49
C GLY A 149 -35.01 -4.10 41.36
N GLU A 150 -33.86 -3.90 40.70
CA GLU A 150 -33.68 -2.86 39.65
C GLU A 150 -33.35 -3.44 38.26
N LEU A 151 -33.68 -4.72 37.99
CA LEU A 151 -33.39 -5.36 36.70
C LEU A 151 -34.39 -5.07 35.57
N SER A 152 -35.44 -4.25 35.78
CA SER A 152 -36.48 -4.05 34.75
C SER A 152 -36.22 -2.94 33.74
N ASP A 153 -35.27 -2.02 33.98
CA ASP A 153 -35.22 -0.76 33.23
C ASP A 153 -33.99 -0.59 32.31
N VAL A 154 -33.12 -1.59 32.17
CA VAL A 154 -31.90 -1.51 31.31
C VAL A 154 -31.95 -2.52 30.15
N ALA A 155 -33.12 -3.08 29.84
CA ALA A 155 -33.30 -3.94 28.66
C ALA A 155 -33.87 -3.14 27.48
N CYS A 156 -33.30 -1.97 27.18
CA CYS A 156 -33.61 -1.20 25.98
C CYS A 156 -32.34 -0.48 25.53
N GLU A 157 -31.68 -1.04 24.51
CA GLU A 157 -30.90 -0.40 23.42
C GLU A 157 -29.79 -1.36 22.94
N ASP A 158 -30.20 -2.43 22.25
CA ASP A 158 -29.31 -3.24 21.40
C ASP A 158 -29.89 -3.26 19.97
N ASP A 159 -30.04 -2.08 19.38
CA ASP A 159 -30.20 -1.90 17.93
C ASP A 159 -28.93 -1.21 17.41
N GLU A 160 -27.91 -1.99 17.01
CA GLU A 160 -26.98 -1.63 15.92
C GLU A 160 -25.88 -2.66 15.56
N ASN A 161 -25.79 -3.83 16.20
CA ASN A 161 -24.65 -4.74 15.96
C ASN A 161 -24.94 -5.97 15.06
N GLN A 162 -25.70 -5.79 13.97
CA GLN A 162 -25.91 -6.81 12.93
C GLN A 162 -25.14 -6.60 11.62
N LEU A 163 -24.25 -5.61 11.56
CA LEU A 163 -23.29 -5.44 10.46
C LEU A 163 -21.89 -5.61 11.05
N LEU A 164 -21.29 -6.81 10.91
CA LEU A 164 -19.84 -7.14 10.96
C LEU A 164 -19.60 -8.57 11.47
N SER A 165 -20.34 -9.55 10.94
CA SER A 165 -20.00 -10.97 11.09
C SER A 165 -19.66 -11.58 9.72
N ASN A 166 -18.49 -11.24 9.17
CA ASN A 166 -17.68 -12.17 8.36
C ASN A 166 -16.37 -11.55 7.88
N PRO A 167 -15.21 -11.97 8.40
CA PRO A 167 -13.93 -11.81 7.74
C PRO A 167 -13.41 -13.19 7.34
N THR A 168 -14.02 -13.84 6.35
CA THR A 168 -13.43 -14.92 5.51
C THR A 168 -14.50 -15.66 4.71
N LYS A 169 -14.82 -15.15 3.52
CA LYS A 169 -15.13 -15.99 2.36
C LYS A 169 -14.55 -15.33 1.12
N GLY A 170 -13.37 -15.79 0.71
CA GLY A 170 -13.06 -15.81 -0.71
C GLY A 170 -13.85 -16.94 -1.35
N HIS A 171 -14.66 -16.64 -2.38
CA HIS A 171 -14.63 -17.32 -3.69
C HIS A 171 -15.68 -16.70 -4.64
N PHE A 172 -15.22 -16.33 -5.84
CA PHE A 172 -15.92 -16.29 -7.13
C PHE A 172 -17.31 -15.64 -7.23
N GLY A 173 -17.38 -14.55 -8.01
CA GLY A 173 -18.60 -14.03 -8.62
C GLY A 173 -18.33 -13.53 -10.03
N GLN A 174 -18.57 -14.42 -11.00
CA GLN A 174 -18.62 -14.14 -12.45
C GLN A 174 -19.96 -13.49 -12.83
N PHE A 175 -19.89 -12.57 -13.80
CA PHE A 175 -20.89 -12.12 -14.79
C PHE A 175 -22.32 -11.75 -14.38
N ASN A 176 -22.67 -10.49 -14.66
CA ASN A 176 -23.72 -10.14 -15.62
C ASN A 176 -23.40 -8.80 -16.30
#